data_AF-K6CSC3-F1
#
_entry.id   AF-K6CSC3-F1
#
_cell.length_a   1.000
_cell.length_b   1.000
_cell.length_c   1.000
_cell.angle_alpha   90.00
_cell.angle_beta   90.00
_cell.angle_gamma   90.00
#
_symmetry.space_group_name_H-M   'P 1'
#
loop_
_entity.id
_entity.type
_entity.pdbx_description
1 polymer ?
#
loop_
_entity_poly.entity_id
_entity_poly.type
_entity_poly.pdbx_seq_one_letter_code
_entity_poly.pdbx_strand_id
1 'polypeptide(L)'
;MDTIKTRKKRRSKPKVENHYKVLGLRSNSRPERIKENYIKLVKEFPPEQHPEEFERIRRAYEVLRDPIKRQEYNLIRKFGGSLEQLAEEANEYMQQENWDKAEALFFDILKVAPDMIGAHMGLAQIYIAKEDLKSFDQQIQLLFESATTEEEKASVLAMKAKMLNDMDYSEEALDVLNLLSEKYPNNTDPYRIIYIQVYQALDREEEAMKLFDLEIAAIEDEEPDYIFLFIEWINTMIYLEKWQLTDKVQKRVRKFLKSITVEDDKLMVTSSLINECENYIEGNHFRAASFYMDLLRFMDPKHPFVIENRANIQELSRVQKEIDRFFEDGELFPLVATQAMTWFYEEMGNEEIVAYHKSMIPIEIWHELEQLDEEFAAGIKRIQKKYPLIYRRYKNDWDKLFADKTSNLNREARRRLK
;
A
#
# COMPACT_ATOMS: atom_id res chain seq x y z
N MET A 1 63.48 -9.90 37.17
CA MET A 1 62.51 -10.39 38.17
C MET A 1 61.43 -9.33 38.29
N ASP A 2 60.16 -9.49 37.93
CA ASP A 2 59.42 -10.46 37.14
C ASP A 2 58.10 -9.72 36.85
N THR A 3 57.82 -9.42 35.58
CA THR A 3 56.54 -8.83 35.18
C THR A 3 55.50 -9.93 35.03
N ILE A 4 54.56 -9.94 35.97
CA ILE A 4 53.42 -10.87 36.07
C ILE A 4 52.51 -10.70 34.84
N LYS A 5 52.51 -11.69 33.94
CA LYS A 5 51.54 -11.81 32.84
C LYS A 5 50.21 -12.34 33.39
N THR A 6 49.20 -11.48 33.44
CA THR A 6 47.80 -11.85 33.71
C THR A 6 47.19 -12.58 32.49
N ARG A 7 46.94 -13.89 32.64
CA ARG A 7 46.16 -14.69 31.68
C ARG A 7 44.70 -14.22 31.67
N LYS A 8 44.29 -13.48 30.64
CA LYS A 8 42.87 -13.24 30.33
C LYS A 8 42.17 -14.58 30.04
N LYS A 9 41.22 -14.97 30.91
CA LYS A 9 40.27 -16.06 30.66
C LYS A 9 39.49 -15.75 29.37
N ARG A 10 39.55 -16.63 28.37
CA ARG A 10 38.64 -16.62 27.21
C ARG A 10 37.20 -16.74 27.72
N ARG A 11 36.36 -15.73 27.45
CA ARG A 11 34.89 -15.83 27.61
C ARG A 11 34.39 -16.91 26.65
N SER A 12 33.67 -17.92 27.15
CA SER A 12 33.00 -18.92 26.33
C SER A 12 31.86 -18.26 25.55
N LYS A 13 31.75 -18.53 24.24
CA LYS A 13 30.62 -18.09 23.39
C LYS A 13 29.28 -18.54 23.99
N PRO A 14 28.19 -17.76 23.85
CA PRO A 14 26.86 -18.15 24.30
C PRO A 14 26.41 -19.44 23.58
N LYS A 15 25.80 -20.38 24.31
CA LYS A 15 25.20 -21.59 23.73
C LYS A 15 24.01 -21.15 22.88
N VAL A 16 24.08 -21.39 21.56
CA VAL A 16 22.93 -21.26 20.65
C VAL A 16 21.79 -22.09 21.22
N GLU A 17 20.69 -21.42 21.55
CA GLU A 17 19.54 -22.02 22.20
C GLU A 17 18.76 -22.88 21.21
N ASN A 18 18.41 -24.11 21.58
CA ASN A 18 17.74 -25.03 20.66
C ASN A 18 16.22 -24.79 20.70
N HIS A 19 15.62 -24.30 19.61
CA HIS A 19 14.17 -24.05 19.48
C HIS A 19 13.30 -25.25 19.87
N TYR A 20 13.72 -26.50 19.56
CA TYR A 20 12.98 -27.68 20.03
C TYR A 20 13.01 -27.82 21.55
N LYS A 21 14.13 -27.47 22.20
CA LYS A 21 14.20 -27.48 23.67
C LYS A 21 13.37 -26.37 24.30
N VAL A 22 13.31 -25.19 23.67
CA VAL A 22 12.47 -24.06 24.11
C VAL A 22 10.99 -24.47 24.11
N LEU A 23 10.53 -25.19 23.09
CA LEU A 23 9.15 -25.69 23.03
C LEU A 23 8.92 -27.02 23.78
N GLY A 24 9.93 -27.59 24.43
CA GLY A 24 9.81 -28.89 25.13
C GLY A 24 9.62 -30.10 24.19
N LEU A 25 10.10 -30.00 22.96
CA LEU A 25 9.90 -30.95 21.87
C LEU A 25 11.17 -31.72 21.48
N ARG A 26 10.98 -32.82 20.75
CA ARG A 26 12.06 -33.53 20.03
C ARG A 26 12.16 -33.06 18.59
N SER A 27 13.34 -33.13 17.97
CA SER A 27 13.56 -32.66 16.59
C SER A 27 12.66 -33.32 15.52
N ASN A 28 12.15 -34.52 15.78
CA ASN A 28 11.22 -35.27 14.92
C ASN A 28 9.74 -35.05 15.27
N SER A 29 9.39 -34.00 16.02
CA SER A 29 8.00 -33.73 16.44
C SER A 29 7.14 -33.30 15.25
N ARG A 30 5.87 -33.72 15.19
CA ARG A 30 4.95 -33.35 14.10
C ARG A 30 4.45 -31.90 14.23
N PRO A 31 4.02 -31.24 13.15
CA PRO A 31 3.53 -29.86 13.17
C PRO A 31 2.41 -29.60 14.19
N GLU A 32 1.47 -30.54 14.35
CA GLU A 32 0.35 -30.42 15.29
C GLU A 32 0.88 -30.31 16.73
N ARG A 33 1.89 -31.11 17.05
CA ARG A 33 2.54 -31.12 18.37
C ARG A 33 3.33 -29.85 18.64
N ILE A 34 3.86 -29.18 17.61
CA ILE A 34 4.54 -27.89 17.72
C ILE A 34 3.53 -26.81 18.11
N LYS A 35 2.40 -26.74 17.41
CA LYS A 35 1.30 -25.82 17.72
C LYS A 35 0.70 -26.04 19.11
N GLU A 36 0.44 -27.30 19.47
CA GLU A 36 -0.09 -27.66 20.80
C GLU A 36 0.82 -27.20 21.94
N ASN A 37 2.14 -27.43 21.83
CA ASN A 37 3.08 -27.04 22.87
C ASN A 37 3.33 -25.53 22.91
N TYR A 38 3.29 -24.84 21.76
CA TYR A 38 3.30 -23.38 21.72
C TYR A 38 2.10 -22.79 22.49
N ILE A 39 0.87 -23.23 22.20
CA ILE A 39 -0.33 -22.75 22.89
C ILE A 39 -0.26 -23.01 24.39
N LYS A 40 0.26 -24.18 24.78
CA LYS A 40 0.46 -24.52 26.19
C LYS A 40 1.43 -23.55 26.87
N LEU A 41 2.57 -23.28 26.24
CA LEU A 41 3.61 -22.41 26.78
C LEU A 41 3.20 -20.94 26.80
N VAL A 42 2.44 -20.45 25.81
CA VAL A 42 1.90 -19.07 25.83
C VAL A 42 0.92 -18.86 26.99
N LYS A 43 0.12 -19.88 27.34
CA LYS A 43 -0.76 -19.82 28.53
C LYS A 43 0.02 -19.84 29.85
N GLU A 44 1.17 -20.50 29.87
CA GLU A 44 2.06 -20.57 31.04
C GLU A 44 2.93 -19.32 31.18
N PHE A 45 3.30 -18.69 30.06
CA PHE A 45 4.15 -17.50 29.98
C PHE A 45 3.46 -16.40 29.13
N PRO A 46 2.42 -15.73 29.66
CA PRO A 46 1.74 -14.64 28.95
C PRO A 46 2.66 -13.42 28.79
N PRO A 47 2.55 -12.67 27.67
CA PRO A 47 3.46 -11.57 27.33
C PRO A 47 3.46 -10.44 28.36
N GLU A 48 2.34 -10.21 29.04
CA GLU A 48 2.20 -9.17 30.07
C GLU A 48 3.01 -9.45 31.34
N GLN A 49 3.25 -10.74 31.65
CA GLN A 49 3.94 -11.16 32.89
C GLN A 49 5.33 -11.72 32.61
N HIS A 50 5.53 -12.28 31.41
CA HIS A 50 6.74 -12.99 31.00
C HIS A 50 7.17 -12.59 29.58
N PRO A 51 7.47 -11.31 29.32
CA PRO A 51 7.77 -10.81 27.98
C PRO A 51 9.00 -11.48 27.36
N GLU A 52 10.05 -11.75 28.16
CA GLU A 52 11.29 -12.36 27.66
C GLU A 52 11.13 -13.85 27.31
N GLU A 53 10.41 -14.62 28.13
CA GLU A 53 10.09 -16.02 27.86
C GLU A 53 9.12 -16.16 26.69
N PHE A 54 8.07 -15.32 26.66
CA PHE A 54 7.12 -15.26 25.55
C PHE A 54 7.84 -15.02 24.23
N GLU A 55 8.75 -14.04 24.18
CA GLU A 55 9.55 -13.74 23.00
C GLU A 55 10.43 -14.92 22.56
N ARG A 56 11.03 -15.66 23.50
CA ARG A 56 11.80 -16.87 23.17
C ARG A 56 10.91 -18.00 22.63
N ILE A 57 9.73 -18.19 23.23
CA ILE A 57 8.74 -19.18 22.81
C ILE A 57 8.19 -18.83 21.42
N ARG A 58 7.86 -17.56 21.18
CA ARG A 58 7.39 -17.03 19.91
C ARG A 58 8.42 -17.24 18.81
N ARG A 59 9.68 -16.80 19.01
CA ARG A 59 10.76 -17.02 18.03
C ARG A 59 10.97 -18.50 17.73
N ALA A 60 10.96 -19.36 18.74
CA ALA A 60 11.10 -20.80 18.54
C ALA A 60 9.92 -21.39 17.76
N TYR A 61 8.71 -20.90 17.99
CA TYR A 61 7.52 -21.32 17.24
C TYR A 61 7.52 -20.81 15.81
N GLU A 62 7.88 -19.55 15.55
CA GLU A 62 7.94 -18.97 14.21
C GLU A 62 8.90 -19.74 13.29
N VAL A 63 10.06 -20.14 13.81
CA VAL A 63 11.03 -20.95 13.06
C VAL A 63 10.54 -22.39 12.87
N LEU A 64 9.85 -22.98 13.85
CA LEU A 64 9.47 -24.40 13.81
C LEU A 64 8.09 -24.68 13.19
N ARG A 65 7.19 -23.68 13.16
CA ARG A 65 5.85 -23.79 12.57
C ARG A 65 5.92 -23.80 11.05
N ASP A 66 6.78 -22.96 10.49
CA ASP A 66 7.02 -22.85 9.07
C ASP A 66 7.86 -24.05 8.60
N PRO A 67 7.34 -24.94 7.72
CA PRO A 67 8.07 -26.11 7.24
C PRO A 67 9.44 -25.76 6.62
N ILE A 68 9.51 -24.63 5.92
CA ILE A 68 10.69 -24.14 5.22
C ILE A 68 11.75 -23.71 6.25
N LYS A 69 11.39 -22.79 7.16
CA LYS A 69 12.31 -22.30 8.21
C LYS A 69 12.78 -23.44 9.12
N ARG A 70 11.91 -24.42 9.37
CA ARG A 70 12.21 -25.59 10.20
C ARG A 70 13.25 -26.49 9.53
N GLN A 71 13.11 -26.75 8.24
CA GLN A 71 14.07 -27.54 7.47
C GLN A 71 15.44 -26.87 7.46
N GLU A 72 15.47 -25.56 7.20
CA GLU A 72 16.69 -24.76 7.22
C GLU A 72 17.39 -24.81 8.59
N TYR A 73 16.65 -24.55 9.66
CA TYR A 73 17.16 -24.65 11.04
C TYR A 73 17.71 -26.06 11.36
N ASN A 74 17.06 -27.12 10.85
CA ASN A 74 17.55 -28.49 11.02
C ASN A 74 18.87 -28.74 10.27
N LEU A 75 19.00 -28.24 9.04
CA LEU A 75 20.21 -28.36 8.22
C LEU A 75 21.36 -27.60 8.88
N ILE A 76 21.13 -26.34 9.27
CA ILE A 76 22.07 -25.51 10.00
C ILE A 76 22.58 -26.20 11.27
N ARG A 77 21.69 -26.78 12.09
CA ARG A 77 22.10 -27.52 13.30
C ARG A 77 22.90 -28.78 13.01
N LYS A 78 22.71 -29.38 11.83
CA LYS A 78 23.39 -30.61 11.40
C LYS A 78 24.77 -30.33 10.79
N PHE A 79 24.90 -29.23 10.05
CA PHE A 79 26.11 -28.88 9.28
C PHE A 79 26.95 -27.76 9.92
N GLY A 80 26.43 -27.10 10.97
CA GLY A 80 27.13 -26.11 11.79
C GLY A 80 27.03 -24.68 11.24
N GLY A 81 27.39 -23.68 12.07
CA GLY A 81 27.28 -22.26 11.73
C GLY A 81 28.21 -21.74 10.63
N SER A 82 28.86 -22.65 9.90
CA SER A 82 29.55 -22.31 8.64
C SER A 82 28.57 -22.07 7.50
N LEU A 83 27.41 -22.75 7.47
CA LEU A 83 26.40 -22.52 6.42
C LEU A 83 25.67 -21.20 6.64
N GLU A 84 25.39 -20.84 7.89
CA GLU A 84 24.79 -19.54 8.26
C GLU A 84 25.70 -18.39 7.81
N GLN A 85 27.00 -18.50 8.07
CA GLN A 85 27.98 -17.49 7.67
C GLN A 85 28.09 -17.34 6.15
N LEU A 86 28.09 -18.45 5.41
CA LEU A 86 28.11 -18.41 3.94
C LEU A 86 26.83 -17.78 3.38
N ALA A 87 25.67 -18.06 3.98
CA ALA A 87 24.41 -17.47 3.54
C ALA A 87 24.35 -15.96 3.85
N GLU A 88 24.86 -15.54 5.01
CA GLU A 88 24.97 -14.13 5.39
C GLU A 88 25.91 -13.38 4.42
N GLU A 89 27.08 -13.95 4.13
CA GLU A 89 28.03 -13.38 3.15
C GLU A 89 27.43 -13.33 1.73
N ALA A 90 26.68 -14.36 1.32
CA ALA A 90 25.99 -14.36 0.03
C ALA A 90 24.97 -13.23 -0.07
N ASN A 91 24.17 -13.02 0.98
CA ASN A 91 23.19 -11.93 1.04
C ASN A 91 23.86 -10.55 1.05
N GLU A 92 25.01 -10.39 1.72
CA GLU A 92 25.80 -9.15 1.65
C GLU A 92 26.27 -8.86 0.23
N TYR A 93 26.72 -9.87 -0.51
CA TYR A 93 27.07 -9.70 -1.93
C TYR A 93 25.87 -9.38 -2.81
N MET A 94 24.68 -9.93 -2.53
CA MET A 94 23.45 -9.56 -3.23
C MET A 94 23.08 -8.09 -3.01
N GLN A 95 23.19 -7.59 -1.78
CA GLN A 95 22.95 -6.16 -1.48
C GLN A 95 23.94 -5.23 -2.19
N GLN A 96 25.12 -5.74 -2.54
CA GLN A 96 26.14 -5.03 -3.32
C GLN A 96 25.99 -5.28 -4.83
N GLU A 97 24.92 -5.95 -5.26
CA GLU A 97 24.68 -6.39 -6.65
C GLU A 97 25.85 -7.21 -7.23
N ASN A 98 26.65 -7.83 -6.37
CA ASN A 98 27.75 -8.70 -6.76
C ASN A 98 27.25 -10.13 -6.96
N TRP A 99 26.42 -10.27 -7.99
CA TRP A 99 25.65 -11.47 -8.26
C TRP A 99 26.52 -12.72 -8.40
N ASP A 100 27.65 -12.63 -9.10
CA ASP A 100 28.51 -13.78 -9.37
C ASP A 100 29.13 -14.36 -8.08
N LYS A 101 29.48 -13.51 -7.11
CA LYS A 101 30.01 -13.97 -5.82
C LYS A 101 28.90 -14.56 -4.93
N ALA A 102 27.74 -13.91 -4.89
CA ALA A 102 26.59 -14.44 -4.17
C ALA A 102 26.17 -15.81 -4.72
N GLU A 103 26.10 -15.94 -6.05
CA GLU A 103 25.79 -17.17 -6.77
C GLU A 103 26.78 -18.29 -6.41
N ALA A 104 28.09 -18.01 -6.42
CA ALA A 104 29.12 -18.97 -6.03
C ALA A 104 28.94 -19.47 -4.59
N LEU A 105 28.61 -18.59 -3.65
CA LEU A 105 28.39 -18.96 -2.25
C LEU A 105 27.13 -19.81 -2.07
N PHE A 106 26.03 -19.49 -2.74
CA PHE A 106 24.84 -20.34 -2.70
C PHE A 106 25.09 -21.71 -3.33
N PHE A 107 25.88 -21.80 -4.41
CA PHE A 107 26.30 -23.10 -4.95
C PHE A 107 27.15 -23.89 -3.96
N ASP A 108 28.07 -23.24 -3.24
CA ASP A 108 28.87 -23.90 -2.21
C ASP A 108 28.01 -24.40 -1.03
N ILE A 109 26.98 -23.65 -0.65
CA ILE A 109 25.97 -24.10 0.32
C ILE A 109 25.24 -25.35 -0.19
N LEU A 110 24.76 -25.33 -1.43
CA LEU A 110 24.02 -26.46 -2.02
C LEU A 110 24.87 -27.72 -2.22
N LYS A 111 26.20 -27.61 -2.37
CA LYS A 111 27.09 -28.79 -2.35
C LYS A 111 27.05 -29.54 -1.02
N VAL A 112 26.84 -28.83 0.09
CA VAL A 112 26.81 -29.40 1.44
C VAL A 112 25.39 -29.76 1.86
N ALA A 113 24.41 -28.91 1.53
CA ALA A 113 23.00 -29.09 1.83
C ALA A 113 22.15 -28.88 0.56
N PRO A 114 22.02 -29.90 -0.30
CA PRO A 114 21.34 -29.79 -1.59
C PRO A 114 19.87 -29.40 -1.52
N ASP A 115 19.20 -29.67 -0.39
CA ASP A 115 17.77 -29.36 -0.20
C ASP A 115 17.57 -28.08 0.64
N MET A 116 18.58 -27.20 0.73
CA MET A 116 18.47 -25.97 1.51
C MET A 116 17.67 -24.93 0.74
N ILE A 117 16.41 -24.73 1.17
CA ILE A 117 15.45 -23.86 0.50
C ILE A 117 15.97 -22.42 0.37
N GLY A 118 16.56 -21.86 1.44
CA GLY A 118 17.11 -20.50 1.40
C GLY A 118 18.17 -20.28 0.33
N ALA A 119 18.98 -21.31 0.01
CA ALA A 119 20.01 -21.20 -1.02
C ALA A 119 19.41 -21.26 -2.45
N HIS A 120 18.40 -22.11 -2.67
CA HIS A 120 17.65 -22.09 -3.93
C HIS A 120 16.89 -20.77 -4.13
N MET A 121 16.29 -20.22 -3.06
CA MET A 121 15.63 -18.92 -3.10
C MET A 121 16.62 -17.79 -3.43
N GLY A 122 17.79 -17.78 -2.82
CA GLY A 122 18.85 -16.81 -3.12
C GLY A 122 19.29 -16.89 -4.58
N LEU A 123 19.51 -18.11 -5.12
CA LEU A 123 19.80 -18.29 -6.54
C LEU A 123 18.64 -17.84 -7.44
N ALA A 124 17.39 -18.13 -7.09
CA ALA A 124 16.23 -17.67 -7.84
C ALA A 124 16.18 -16.13 -7.90
N GLN A 125 16.43 -15.44 -6.77
CA GLN A 125 16.50 -13.98 -6.71
C GLN A 125 17.62 -13.42 -7.59
N ILE A 126 18.79 -14.07 -7.59
CA ILE A 126 19.91 -13.68 -8.44
C ILE A 126 19.56 -13.84 -9.92
N TYR A 127 18.96 -14.97 -10.31
CA TYR A 127 18.66 -15.23 -11.72
C TYR A 127 17.58 -14.31 -12.26
N ILE A 128 16.53 -14.02 -11.49
CA ILE A 128 15.50 -13.08 -11.93
C ILE A 128 16.05 -11.65 -12.03
N ALA A 129 16.95 -11.23 -11.11
CA ALA A 129 17.64 -9.95 -11.20
C ALA A 129 18.57 -9.85 -12.42
N LYS A 130 19.12 -10.99 -12.89
CA LYS A 130 19.90 -11.10 -14.13
C LYS A 130 19.04 -11.29 -15.38
N GLU A 131 17.71 -11.22 -15.26
CA GLU A 131 16.72 -11.52 -16.31
C GLU A 131 16.86 -12.95 -16.91
N ASP A 132 17.53 -13.87 -16.21
CA ASP A 132 17.64 -15.28 -16.61
C ASP A 132 16.44 -16.07 -16.08
N LEU A 133 15.29 -15.85 -16.69
CA LEU A 133 14.03 -16.51 -16.33
C LEU A 133 14.10 -18.03 -16.40
N LYS A 134 14.97 -18.58 -17.26
CA LYS A 134 15.15 -20.03 -17.38
C LYS A 134 15.83 -20.61 -16.14
N SER A 135 16.92 -20.00 -15.68
CA SER A 135 17.62 -20.45 -14.48
C SER A 135 16.80 -20.17 -13.22
N PHE A 136 16.07 -19.06 -13.18
CA PHE A 136 15.06 -18.77 -12.15
C PHE A 136 14.03 -19.91 -12.06
N ASP A 137 13.40 -20.27 -13.18
CA ASP A 137 12.39 -21.33 -13.22
C ASP A 137 12.95 -22.69 -12.79
N GLN A 138 14.20 -22.99 -13.12
CA GLN A 138 14.85 -24.21 -12.65
C GLN A 138 14.98 -24.27 -11.13
N GLN A 139 15.37 -23.17 -10.48
CA GLN A 139 15.48 -23.13 -9.02
C GLN A 139 14.11 -23.27 -8.35
N ILE A 140 13.08 -22.59 -8.88
CA ILE A 140 11.72 -22.71 -8.37
C ILE A 140 11.18 -24.14 -8.57
N GLN A 141 11.46 -24.77 -9.71
CA GLN A 141 11.03 -26.14 -9.98
C GLN A 141 11.64 -27.14 -8.99
N LEU A 142 12.93 -26.98 -8.64
CA LEU A 142 13.58 -27.80 -7.61
C LEU A 142 12.89 -27.65 -6.25
N LEU A 143 12.55 -26.41 -5.86
CA LEU A 143 11.78 -26.15 -4.64
C LEU A 143 10.40 -26.82 -4.69
N PHE A 144 9.70 -26.70 -5.81
CA PHE A 144 8.38 -27.28 -6.00
C PHE A 144 8.38 -28.82 -5.95
N GLU A 145 9.42 -29.45 -6.50
CA GLU A 145 9.61 -30.91 -6.45
C GLU A 145 9.97 -31.41 -5.05
N SER A 146 10.69 -30.59 -4.26
CA SER A 146 11.01 -30.90 -2.86
C SER A 146 9.81 -30.77 -1.91
N ALA A 147 8.79 -29.99 -2.29
CA ALA A 147 7.58 -29.79 -1.50
C ALA A 147 6.73 -31.08 -1.43
N THR A 148 6.37 -31.47 -0.21
CA THR A 148 5.70 -32.75 0.08
C THR A 148 4.20 -32.63 0.28
N THR A 149 3.71 -31.43 0.60
CA THR A 149 2.29 -31.14 0.83
C THR A 149 1.72 -30.19 -0.23
N GLU A 150 0.40 -30.18 -0.39
CA GLU A 150 -0.27 -29.19 -1.26
C GLU A 150 -0.07 -27.75 -0.77
N GLU A 151 -0.04 -27.54 0.54
CA GLU A 151 0.22 -26.23 1.16
C GLU A 151 1.63 -25.72 0.81
N GLU A 152 2.66 -26.57 0.94
CA GLU A 152 4.04 -26.24 0.54
C GLU A 152 4.14 -25.94 -0.96
N LYS A 153 3.45 -26.72 -1.81
CA LYS A 153 3.43 -26.49 -3.26
C LYS A 153 2.76 -25.18 -3.64
N ALA A 154 1.63 -24.86 -3.01
CA ALA A 154 0.96 -23.57 -3.18
C ALA A 154 1.86 -22.41 -2.71
N SER A 155 2.58 -22.58 -1.60
CA SER A 155 3.54 -21.59 -1.10
C SER A 155 4.67 -21.31 -2.10
N VAL A 156 5.25 -22.35 -2.72
CA VAL A 156 6.28 -22.18 -3.76
C VAL A 156 5.74 -21.43 -4.98
N LEU A 157 4.52 -21.72 -5.43
CA LEU A 157 3.90 -20.99 -6.55
C LEU A 157 3.62 -19.53 -6.17
N ALA A 158 3.10 -19.27 -4.97
CA ALA A 158 2.85 -17.92 -4.48
C ALA A 158 4.16 -17.11 -4.41
N MET A 159 5.23 -17.73 -3.93
CA MET A 159 6.56 -17.13 -3.89
C MET A 159 7.09 -16.82 -5.30
N LYS A 160 6.92 -17.74 -6.26
CA LYS A 160 7.28 -17.50 -7.67
C LYS A 160 6.54 -16.29 -8.22
N ALA A 161 5.21 -16.23 -8.04
CA ALA A 161 4.40 -15.11 -8.50
C ALA A 161 4.85 -13.79 -7.89
N LYS A 162 5.10 -13.77 -6.57
CA LYS A 162 5.61 -12.58 -5.89
C LYS A 162 6.93 -12.10 -6.51
N MET A 163 7.91 -12.99 -6.66
CA MET A 163 9.21 -12.64 -7.23
C MET A 163 9.11 -12.12 -8.67
N LEU A 164 8.24 -12.71 -9.48
CA LEU A 164 7.95 -12.23 -10.84
C LEU A 164 7.37 -10.82 -10.80
N ASN A 165 6.36 -10.57 -9.96
CA ASN A 165 5.73 -9.26 -9.84
C ASN A 165 6.69 -8.19 -9.30
N ASP A 166 7.53 -8.52 -8.33
CA ASP A 166 8.55 -7.61 -7.78
C ASP A 166 9.60 -7.20 -8.82
N MET A 167 9.69 -7.93 -9.94
CA MET A 167 10.61 -7.70 -11.06
C MET A 167 9.86 -7.28 -12.35
N ASP A 168 8.66 -6.71 -12.21
CA ASP A 168 7.80 -6.20 -13.30
C ASP A 168 7.33 -7.26 -14.32
N TYR A 169 7.39 -8.55 -13.99
CA TYR A 169 6.80 -9.66 -14.76
C TYR A 169 5.38 -9.99 -14.27
N SER A 170 4.50 -9.00 -14.21
CA SER A 170 3.18 -9.12 -13.56
C SER A 170 2.20 -10.02 -14.31
N GLU A 171 2.29 -10.13 -15.63
CA GLU A 171 1.46 -11.06 -16.42
C GLU A 171 1.84 -12.53 -16.13
N GLU A 172 3.15 -12.84 -16.11
CA GLU A 172 3.65 -14.15 -15.74
C GLU A 172 3.34 -14.48 -14.27
N ALA A 173 3.41 -13.48 -13.38
CA ALA A 173 2.99 -13.62 -12.00
C ALA A 173 1.51 -14.03 -11.91
N LEU A 174 0.64 -13.37 -12.68
CA LEU A 174 -0.78 -13.69 -12.73
C LEU A 174 -1.04 -15.10 -13.26
N ASP A 175 -0.33 -15.55 -14.29
CA ASP A 175 -0.42 -16.93 -14.80
C ASP A 175 -0.07 -17.96 -13.72
N VAL A 176 0.96 -17.69 -12.92
CA VAL A 176 1.35 -18.55 -11.80
C VAL A 176 0.29 -18.56 -10.70
N LEU A 177 -0.33 -17.42 -10.39
CA LEU A 177 -1.42 -17.33 -9.43
C LEU A 177 -2.67 -18.08 -9.95
N ASN A 178 -3.02 -17.94 -11.22
CA ASN A 178 -4.10 -18.71 -11.83
C ASN A 178 -3.85 -20.21 -11.71
N LEU A 179 -2.62 -20.67 -11.99
CA LEU A 179 -2.21 -22.06 -11.78
C LEU A 179 -2.35 -22.51 -10.31
N LEU A 180 -1.97 -21.64 -9.35
CA LEU A 180 -2.13 -21.90 -7.93
C LEU A 180 -3.61 -22.11 -7.58
N SER A 181 -4.50 -21.22 -8.02
CA SER A 181 -5.94 -21.34 -7.74
C SER A 181 -6.59 -22.55 -8.39
N GLU A 182 -6.17 -22.92 -9.60
CA GLU A 182 -6.69 -24.10 -10.30
C GLU A 182 -6.27 -25.39 -9.60
N LYS A 183 -4.98 -25.52 -9.23
CA LYS A 183 -4.43 -26.77 -8.68
C LYS A 183 -4.62 -26.90 -7.17
N TYR A 184 -4.66 -25.79 -6.45
CA TYR A 184 -4.69 -25.76 -4.98
C TYR A 184 -5.77 -24.81 -4.46
N PRO A 185 -7.05 -25.00 -4.84
CA PRO A 185 -8.12 -24.03 -4.54
C PRO A 185 -8.29 -23.75 -3.04
N ASN A 186 -8.03 -24.75 -2.18
CA ASN A 186 -8.13 -24.62 -0.72
C ASN A 186 -6.92 -23.90 -0.07
N ASN A 187 -5.89 -23.57 -0.84
CA ASN A 187 -4.66 -22.94 -0.36
C ASN A 187 -4.45 -21.56 -1.02
N THR A 188 -5.52 -20.90 -1.47
CA THR A 188 -5.46 -19.61 -2.18
C THR A 188 -5.57 -18.42 -1.23
N ASP A 189 -6.47 -18.49 -0.26
CA ASP A 189 -6.77 -17.39 0.66
C ASP A 189 -5.54 -16.78 1.36
N PRO A 190 -4.54 -17.56 1.84
CA PRO A 190 -3.35 -16.98 2.48
C PRO A 190 -2.52 -16.07 1.57
N TYR A 191 -2.72 -16.14 0.25
CA TYR A 191 -1.91 -15.42 -0.74
C TYR A 191 -2.69 -14.30 -1.44
N ARG A 192 -3.87 -13.92 -0.94
CA ARG A 192 -4.74 -12.92 -1.56
C ARG A 192 -4.05 -11.56 -1.77
N ILE A 193 -3.18 -11.16 -0.84
CA ILE A 193 -2.38 -9.93 -0.98
C ILE A 193 -1.52 -9.94 -2.25
N ILE A 194 -0.96 -11.09 -2.64
CA ILE A 194 -0.14 -11.19 -3.85
C ILE A 194 -1.02 -11.00 -5.10
N TYR A 195 -2.24 -11.55 -5.11
CA TYR A 195 -3.20 -11.27 -6.20
C TYR A 195 -3.55 -9.80 -6.29
N ILE A 196 -3.77 -9.12 -5.16
CA ILE A 196 -4.05 -7.69 -5.11
C ILE A 196 -2.90 -6.92 -5.75
N GLN A 197 -1.67 -7.17 -5.31
CA GLN A 197 -0.47 -6.51 -5.82
C GLN A 197 -0.27 -6.72 -7.33
N VAL A 198 -0.48 -7.96 -7.80
CA VAL A 198 -0.41 -8.29 -9.23
C VAL A 198 -1.52 -7.59 -10.02
N TYR A 199 -2.74 -7.53 -9.49
CA TYR A 199 -3.82 -6.81 -10.17
C TYR A 199 -3.56 -5.30 -10.23
N GLN A 200 -3.04 -4.69 -9.17
CA GLN A 200 -2.66 -3.27 -9.17
C GLN A 200 -1.56 -3.01 -10.21
N ALA A 201 -0.52 -3.85 -10.28
CA ALA A 201 0.55 -3.72 -11.27
C ALA A 201 0.08 -3.88 -12.73
N LEU A 202 -1.06 -4.55 -12.94
CA LEU A 202 -1.71 -4.72 -14.24
C LEU A 202 -2.83 -3.70 -14.51
N ASP A 203 -2.98 -2.66 -13.68
CA ASP A 203 -4.06 -1.67 -13.74
C ASP A 203 -5.49 -2.29 -13.62
N ARG A 204 -5.60 -3.46 -12.98
CA ARG A 204 -6.85 -4.23 -12.79
C ARG A 204 -7.50 -3.95 -11.45
N GLU A 205 -7.77 -2.66 -11.21
CA GLU A 205 -8.21 -2.17 -9.90
C GLU A 205 -9.60 -2.67 -9.47
N GLU A 206 -10.49 -2.99 -10.41
CA GLU A 206 -11.79 -3.59 -10.09
C GLU A 206 -11.65 -4.99 -9.46
N GLU A 207 -10.69 -5.78 -9.91
CA GLU A 207 -10.36 -7.09 -9.34
C GLU A 207 -9.64 -6.95 -8.01
N ALA A 208 -8.67 -6.03 -7.90
CA ALA A 208 -8.00 -5.72 -6.64
C ALA A 208 -9.02 -5.29 -5.57
N MET A 209 -9.96 -4.40 -5.91
CA MET A 209 -11.00 -3.91 -5.00
C MET A 209 -11.86 -5.05 -4.40
N LYS A 210 -12.21 -6.06 -5.20
CA LYS A 210 -12.97 -7.22 -4.72
C LYS A 210 -12.16 -8.03 -3.71
N LEU A 211 -10.87 -8.18 -3.95
CA LEU A 211 -9.99 -8.93 -3.06
C LEU A 211 -9.69 -8.16 -1.76
N PHE A 212 -9.49 -6.84 -1.81
CA PHE A 212 -9.41 -6.02 -0.60
C PHE A 212 -10.65 -6.17 0.28
N ASP A 213 -11.84 -6.16 -0.32
CA ASP A 213 -13.10 -6.34 0.41
C ASP A 213 -13.15 -7.67 1.18
N LEU A 214 -12.64 -8.75 0.58
CA LEU A 214 -12.55 -10.06 1.22
C LEU A 214 -11.47 -10.10 2.31
N GLU A 215 -10.32 -9.48 2.04
CA GLU A 215 -9.19 -9.45 2.97
C GLU A 215 -9.51 -8.69 4.24
N ILE A 216 -10.05 -7.48 4.10
CA ILE A 216 -10.44 -6.62 5.22
C ILE A 216 -11.57 -7.22 6.05
N ALA A 217 -12.44 -8.03 5.43
CA ALA A 217 -13.48 -8.76 6.13
C ALA A 217 -12.94 -9.94 6.94
N ALA A 218 -11.80 -10.51 6.54
CA ALA A 218 -11.16 -11.66 7.20
C ALA A 218 -10.27 -11.26 8.39
N ILE A 219 -9.94 -9.97 8.56
CA ILE A 219 -9.16 -9.47 9.69
C ILE A 219 -9.93 -9.73 11.01
N GLU A 220 -9.42 -10.66 11.82
CA GLU A 220 -9.93 -10.96 13.16
C GLU A 220 -9.25 -10.10 14.23
N ASP A 221 -7.92 -9.99 14.16
CA ASP A 221 -7.08 -9.21 15.06
C ASP A 221 -6.62 -7.92 14.38
N GLU A 222 -6.86 -6.78 15.02
CA GLU A 222 -6.58 -5.45 14.44
C GLU A 222 -5.14 -5.03 14.77
N GLU A 223 -4.15 -5.56 14.05
CA GLU A 223 -2.74 -5.15 14.17
C GLU A 223 -2.50 -3.75 13.56
N PRO A 224 -1.72 -2.87 14.21
CA PRO A 224 -1.49 -1.50 13.72
C PRO A 224 -1.01 -1.42 12.26
N ASP A 225 -0.19 -2.37 11.81
CA ASP A 225 0.36 -2.41 10.46
C ASP A 225 -0.71 -2.63 9.37
N TYR A 226 -1.91 -3.11 9.73
CA TYR A 226 -3.02 -3.17 8.76
C TYR A 226 -3.47 -1.79 8.29
N ILE A 227 -2.99 -0.69 8.88
CA ILE A 227 -3.22 0.65 8.35
C ILE A 227 -2.81 0.77 6.87
N PHE A 228 -1.71 0.14 6.47
CA PHE A 228 -1.26 0.18 5.07
C PHE A 228 -2.24 -0.53 4.15
N LEU A 229 -2.78 -1.68 4.57
CA LEU A 229 -3.83 -2.38 3.83
C LEU A 229 -5.13 -1.55 3.74
N PHE A 230 -5.50 -0.85 4.80
CA PHE A 230 -6.66 0.06 4.78
C PHE A 230 -6.45 1.25 3.85
N ILE A 231 -5.25 1.83 3.83
CA ILE A 231 -4.88 2.93 2.94
C ILE A 231 -4.98 2.47 1.49
N GLU A 232 -4.40 1.32 1.13
CA GLU A 232 -4.48 0.76 -0.22
C GLU A 232 -5.94 0.54 -0.66
N TRP A 233 -6.78 -0.01 0.23
CA TRP A 233 -8.21 -0.17 -0.04
C TRP A 233 -8.95 1.16 -0.26
N ILE A 234 -8.63 2.18 0.54
CA ILE A 234 -9.19 3.53 0.39
C ILE A 234 -8.73 4.15 -0.93
N ASN A 235 -7.44 4.07 -1.25
CA ASN A 235 -6.85 4.62 -2.46
C ASN A 235 -7.42 3.95 -3.70
N THR A 236 -7.60 2.62 -3.68
CA THR A 236 -8.29 1.86 -4.73
C THR A 236 -9.74 2.33 -4.91
N MET A 237 -10.48 2.54 -3.82
CA MET A 237 -11.84 3.09 -3.88
C MET A 237 -11.87 4.51 -4.49
N ILE A 238 -10.90 5.35 -4.13
CA ILE A 238 -10.78 6.73 -4.64
C ILE A 238 -10.45 6.71 -6.13
N TYR A 239 -9.47 5.90 -6.55
CA TYR A 239 -9.05 5.75 -7.94
C TYR A 239 -10.20 5.29 -8.84
N LEU A 240 -10.98 4.30 -8.39
CA LEU A 240 -12.16 3.81 -9.11
C LEU A 240 -13.39 4.73 -8.99
N GLU A 241 -13.25 5.88 -8.32
CA GLU A 241 -14.33 6.82 -8.00
C GLU A 241 -15.57 6.18 -7.34
N LYS A 242 -15.37 5.09 -6.57
CA LYS A 242 -16.45 4.34 -5.92
C LYS A 242 -16.94 5.02 -4.64
N TRP A 243 -17.25 6.31 -4.73
CA TRP A 243 -17.66 7.14 -3.61
C TRP A 243 -18.96 6.68 -2.92
N GLN A 244 -19.79 5.88 -3.57
CA GLN A 244 -20.93 5.20 -2.94
C GLN A 244 -20.53 4.26 -1.80
N LEU A 245 -19.26 3.84 -1.74
CA LEU A 245 -18.72 2.97 -0.69
C LEU A 245 -18.20 3.74 0.53
N THR A 246 -18.15 5.07 0.48
CA THR A 246 -17.60 5.96 1.53
C THR A 246 -18.06 5.54 2.93
N ASP A 247 -19.37 5.36 3.14
CA ASP A 247 -19.91 5.02 4.47
C ASP A 247 -19.48 3.64 4.96
N LYS A 248 -19.38 2.65 4.05
CA LYS A 248 -18.92 1.29 4.36
C LYS A 248 -17.47 1.34 4.81
N VAL A 249 -16.61 1.96 3.99
CA VAL A 249 -15.17 2.06 4.21
C VAL A 249 -14.88 2.83 5.49
N GLN A 250 -15.45 4.04 5.66
CA GLN A 250 -15.26 4.83 6.88
C GLN A 250 -15.68 4.08 8.15
N LYS A 251 -16.80 3.35 8.13
CA LYS A 251 -17.23 2.59 9.32
C LYS A 251 -16.23 1.51 9.69
N ARG A 252 -15.72 0.75 8.71
CA ARG A 252 -14.76 -0.33 8.95
C ARG A 252 -13.40 0.21 9.41
N VAL A 253 -12.89 1.27 8.76
CA VAL A 253 -11.62 1.91 9.13
C VAL A 253 -11.73 2.54 10.51
N ARG A 254 -12.80 3.25 10.83
CA ARG A 254 -12.99 3.81 12.20
C ARG A 254 -13.06 2.73 13.26
N LYS A 255 -13.60 1.53 12.96
CA LYS A 255 -13.56 0.39 13.89
C LYS A 255 -12.11 -0.03 14.16
N PHE A 256 -11.31 -0.17 13.10
CA PHE A 256 -9.87 -0.43 13.19
C PHE A 256 -9.16 0.64 14.03
N LEU A 257 -9.31 1.92 13.68
CA LEU A 257 -8.67 3.03 14.40
C LEU A 257 -9.01 3.08 15.90
N LYS A 258 -10.23 2.70 16.30
CA LYS A 258 -10.63 2.60 17.72
C LYS A 258 -9.85 1.54 18.49
N SER A 259 -9.39 0.48 17.83
CA SER A 259 -8.65 -0.61 18.48
C SER A 259 -7.20 -0.22 18.81
N ILE A 260 -6.67 0.81 18.14
CA ILE A 260 -5.30 1.27 18.33
C ILE A 260 -5.23 2.12 19.61
N THR A 261 -4.64 1.56 20.66
CA THR A 261 -4.63 2.16 22.00
C THR A 261 -3.23 2.57 22.47
N VAL A 262 -2.19 1.91 21.99
CA VAL A 262 -0.77 2.20 22.27
C VAL A 262 -0.37 3.50 21.60
N GLU A 263 0.37 4.35 22.31
CA GLU A 263 0.69 5.70 21.86
C GLU A 263 1.60 5.71 20.63
N ASP A 264 2.64 4.86 20.60
CA ASP A 264 3.54 4.74 19.46
C ASP A 264 2.79 4.27 18.19
N ASP A 265 1.88 3.31 18.34
CA ASP A 265 1.04 2.82 17.25
C ASP A 265 0.08 3.90 16.73
N LYS A 266 -0.51 4.70 17.64
CA LYS A 266 -1.35 5.85 17.24
C LYS A 266 -0.54 6.88 16.46
N LEU A 267 0.69 7.15 16.87
CA LEU A 267 1.57 8.08 16.18
C LEU A 267 1.88 7.57 14.77
N MET A 268 2.23 6.28 14.63
CA MET A 268 2.46 5.64 13.33
C MET A 268 1.22 5.76 12.43
N VAL A 269 0.06 5.31 12.91
CA VAL A 269 -1.19 5.31 12.14
C VAL A 269 -1.61 6.74 11.76
N THR A 270 -1.46 7.70 12.67
CA THR A 270 -1.78 9.11 12.41
C THR A 270 -0.84 9.68 11.36
N SER A 271 0.47 9.39 11.45
CA SER A 271 1.45 9.85 10.46
C SER A 271 1.17 9.28 9.08
N SER A 272 0.82 8.00 8.97
CA SER A 272 0.43 7.38 7.69
C SER A 272 -0.80 8.05 7.08
N LEU A 273 -1.83 8.36 7.89
CA LEU A 273 -3.04 9.06 7.41
C LEU A 273 -2.77 10.53 7.04
N ILE A 274 -1.84 11.21 7.72
CA ILE A 274 -1.41 12.58 7.38
C ILE A 274 -0.70 12.58 6.03
N ASN A 275 0.25 11.66 5.82
CA ASN A 275 0.98 11.51 4.57
C ASN A 275 0.02 11.39 3.37
N GLU A 276 -0.98 10.50 3.46
CA GLU A 276 -1.99 10.37 2.41
C GLU A 276 -2.83 11.66 2.23
N CYS A 277 -3.20 12.32 3.33
CA CYS A 277 -3.94 13.57 3.26
C CYS A 277 -3.13 14.67 2.55
N GLU A 278 -1.85 14.82 2.88
CA GLU A 278 -0.91 15.76 2.27
C GLU A 278 -0.72 15.45 0.79
N ASN A 279 -0.48 14.20 0.41
CA ASN A 279 -0.36 13.78 -0.99
C ASN A 279 -1.58 14.21 -1.82
N TYR A 280 -2.79 14.02 -1.29
CA TYR A 280 -4.01 14.45 -1.98
C TYR A 280 -4.23 15.97 -1.97
N ILE A 281 -3.70 16.70 -0.99
CA ILE A 281 -3.71 18.17 -1.00
C ILE A 281 -2.77 18.68 -2.09
N GLU A 282 -1.54 18.16 -2.16
CA GLU A 282 -0.55 18.51 -3.17
C GLU A 282 -1.05 18.20 -4.59
N GLY A 283 -1.75 17.08 -4.75
CA GLY A 283 -2.43 16.72 -6.00
C GLY A 283 -3.73 17.50 -6.29
N ASN A 284 -4.13 18.46 -5.44
CA ASN A 284 -5.41 19.19 -5.55
C ASN A 284 -6.66 18.30 -5.57
N HIS A 285 -6.60 17.10 -5.00
CA HIS A 285 -7.71 16.15 -4.88
C HIS A 285 -8.43 16.32 -3.53
N PHE A 286 -9.08 17.45 -3.32
CA PHE A 286 -9.63 17.84 -2.03
C PHE A 286 -10.76 16.94 -1.52
N ARG A 287 -11.48 16.25 -2.40
CA ARG A 287 -12.46 15.22 -2.00
C ARG A 287 -11.80 14.03 -1.30
N ALA A 288 -10.68 13.54 -1.84
CA ALA A 288 -9.88 12.49 -1.23
C ALA A 288 -9.22 12.99 0.07
N ALA A 289 -8.58 14.16 0.03
CA ALA A 289 -8.00 14.78 1.23
C ALA A 289 -9.04 14.95 2.35
N SER A 290 -10.27 15.37 2.02
CA SER A 290 -11.35 15.49 2.99
C SER A 290 -11.77 14.16 3.61
N PHE A 291 -11.67 13.04 2.87
CA PHE A 291 -11.95 11.71 3.41
C PHE A 291 -10.93 11.34 4.49
N TYR A 292 -9.64 11.51 4.19
CA TYR A 292 -8.55 11.27 5.15
C TYR A 292 -8.61 12.22 6.35
N MET A 293 -8.93 13.50 6.12
CA MET A 293 -9.13 14.49 7.19
C MET A 293 -10.26 14.10 8.16
N ASP A 294 -11.31 13.43 7.67
CA ASP A 294 -12.37 12.89 8.54
C ASP A 294 -11.93 11.68 9.37
N LEU A 295 -10.98 10.87 8.88
CA LEU A 295 -10.35 9.80 9.65
C LEU A 295 -9.38 10.37 10.68
N LEU A 296 -8.55 11.33 10.30
CA LEU A 296 -7.62 12.03 11.20
C LEU A 296 -8.35 12.71 12.35
N ARG A 297 -9.43 13.46 12.06
CA ARG A 297 -10.27 14.06 13.10
C ARG A 297 -10.89 13.02 14.03
N PHE A 298 -11.21 11.84 13.50
CA PHE A 298 -11.76 10.76 14.31
C PHE A 298 -10.70 10.18 15.25
N MET A 299 -9.45 10.07 14.78
CA MET A 299 -8.33 9.53 15.55
C MET A 299 -7.81 10.53 16.59
N ASP A 300 -7.46 11.74 16.16
CA ASP A 300 -7.01 12.83 17.03
C ASP A 300 -7.57 14.19 16.55
N PRO A 301 -8.71 14.63 17.09
CA PRO A 301 -9.31 15.91 16.72
C PRO A 301 -8.51 17.13 17.17
N LYS A 302 -7.52 16.96 18.05
CA LYS A 302 -6.69 18.06 18.57
C LYS A 302 -5.31 18.12 17.91
N HIS A 303 -5.01 17.20 16.99
CA HIS A 303 -3.76 17.22 16.26
C HIS A 303 -3.59 18.56 15.52
N PRO A 304 -2.41 19.23 15.58
CA PRO A 304 -2.19 20.53 14.94
C PRO A 304 -2.59 20.55 13.46
N PHE A 305 -2.18 19.51 12.71
CA PHE A 305 -2.55 19.35 11.30
C PHE A 305 -4.07 19.38 11.05
N VAL A 306 -4.87 18.75 11.93
CA VAL A 306 -6.34 18.73 11.81
C VAL A 306 -6.92 20.10 12.09
N ILE A 307 -6.43 20.79 13.13
CA ILE A 307 -6.92 22.13 13.51
C ILE A 307 -6.62 23.14 12.39
N GLU A 308 -5.42 23.09 11.82
CA GLU A 308 -4.94 24.03 10.80
C GLU A 308 -5.62 23.82 9.45
N ASN A 309 -5.75 22.57 8.99
CA ASN A 309 -6.09 22.30 7.59
C ASN A 309 -7.56 21.97 7.34
N ARG A 310 -8.30 21.46 8.34
CA ARG A 310 -9.64 20.88 8.14
C ARG A 310 -10.63 21.85 7.49
N ALA A 311 -10.69 23.09 7.98
CA ALA A 311 -11.67 24.06 7.49
C ALA A 311 -11.44 24.37 6.00
N ASN A 312 -10.18 24.59 5.62
CA ASN A 312 -9.78 24.88 4.26
C ASN A 312 -10.06 23.68 3.33
N ILE A 313 -9.62 22.46 3.69
CA ILE A 313 -9.87 21.25 2.89
C ILE A 313 -11.36 21.00 2.69
N GLN A 314 -12.19 21.20 3.73
CA GLN A 314 -13.64 21.03 3.60
C GLN A 314 -14.29 22.07 2.70
N GLU A 315 -13.80 23.31 2.70
CA GLU A 315 -14.25 24.32 1.76
C GLU A 315 -13.86 23.94 0.32
N LEU A 316 -12.57 23.67 0.09
CA LEU A 316 -12.02 23.33 -1.23
C LEU A 316 -12.66 22.07 -1.81
N SER A 317 -12.89 21.04 -1.01
CA SER A 317 -13.60 19.83 -1.42
C SER A 317 -15.01 20.13 -1.93
N ARG A 318 -15.74 21.05 -1.27
CA ARG A 318 -17.08 21.42 -1.69
C ARG A 318 -17.06 22.29 -2.95
N VAL A 319 -16.09 23.19 -3.08
CA VAL A 319 -15.89 24.00 -4.29
C VAL A 319 -15.54 23.11 -5.48
N GLN A 320 -14.57 22.20 -5.33
CA GLN A 320 -14.19 21.23 -6.36
C GLN A 320 -15.39 20.39 -6.81
N LYS A 321 -16.22 19.91 -5.88
CA LYS A 321 -17.46 19.20 -6.23
C LYS A 321 -18.45 20.05 -7.05
N GLU A 322 -18.47 21.37 -6.88
CA GLU A 322 -19.23 22.24 -7.78
C GLU A 322 -18.57 22.33 -9.15
N ILE A 323 -17.24 22.38 -9.22
CA ILE A 323 -16.46 22.45 -10.46
C ILE A 323 -16.64 21.17 -11.29
N ASP A 324 -16.57 20.00 -10.67
CA ASP A 324 -16.76 18.71 -11.36
C ASP A 324 -18.14 18.66 -12.04
N ARG A 325 -19.17 19.19 -11.38
CA ARG A 325 -20.53 19.30 -11.93
C ARG A 325 -20.66 20.28 -13.09
N PHE A 326 -19.65 21.08 -13.41
CA PHE A 326 -19.68 21.97 -14.58
C PHE A 326 -19.51 21.18 -15.86
N PHE A 327 -18.62 20.18 -15.86
CA PHE A 327 -18.36 19.32 -17.01
C PHE A 327 -19.60 18.56 -17.46
N GLU A 328 -20.46 18.22 -16.51
CA GLU A 328 -21.72 17.52 -16.77
C GLU A 328 -22.87 18.48 -17.11
N ASP A 329 -22.74 19.79 -16.83
CA ASP A 329 -23.78 20.79 -17.13
C ASP A 329 -23.63 21.34 -18.55
N GLY A 330 -24.14 20.58 -19.53
CA GLY A 330 -24.12 20.95 -20.95
C GLY A 330 -24.89 22.23 -21.32
N GLU A 331 -25.58 22.87 -20.36
CA GLU A 331 -26.22 24.18 -20.56
C GLU A 331 -25.40 25.34 -19.97
N LEU A 332 -24.29 25.07 -19.29
CA LEU A 332 -23.40 26.12 -18.78
C LEU A 332 -22.55 26.67 -19.93
N PHE A 333 -22.47 27.99 -20.03
CA PHE A 333 -21.68 28.64 -21.09
C PHE A 333 -20.19 28.22 -20.99
N PRO A 334 -19.56 27.69 -22.06
CA PRO A 334 -18.24 27.07 -21.96
C PRO A 334 -17.14 27.98 -21.42
N LEU A 335 -17.09 29.26 -21.83
CA LEU A 335 -16.07 30.19 -21.32
C LEU A 335 -16.29 30.54 -19.85
N VAL A 336 -17.53 30.53 -19.37
CA VAL A 336 -17.83 30.75 -17.94
C VAL A 336 -17.36 29.56 -17.11
N ALA A 337 -17.58 28.33 -17.58
CA ALA A 337 -17.05 27.13 -16.94
C ALA A 337 -15.51 27.14 -16.91
N THR A 338 -14.89 27.44 -18.06
CA THR A 338 -13.43 27.50 -18.23
C THR A 338 -12.81 28.58 -17.35
N GLN A 339 -13.45 29.75 -17.22
CA GLN A 339 -12.99 30.83 -16.36
C GLN A 339 -13.00 30.44 -14.88
N ALA A 340 -14.05 29.76 -14.42
CA ALA A 340 -14.15 29.29 -13.05
C ALA A 340 -13.04 28.29 -12.70
N MET A 341 -12.80 27.32 -13.59
CA MET A 341 -11.73 26.33 -13.44
C MET A 341 -10.36 26.98 -13.46
N THR A 342 -10.16 27.94 -14.36
CA THR A 342 -8.92 28.70 -14.47
C THR A 342 -8.61 29.39 -13.14
N TRP A 343 -9.55 30.18 -12.60
CA TRP A 343 -9.32 30.84 -11.31
C TRP A 343 -9.06 29.87 -10.17
N PHE A 344 -9.76 28.74 -10.13
CA PHE A 344 -9.56 27.74 -9.10
C PHE A 344 -8.19 27.09 -9.16
N TYR A 345 -7.78 26.58 -10.33
CA TYR A 345 -6.51 25.88 -10.45
C TYR A 345 -5.29 26.80 -10.51
N GLU A 346 -5.44 28.06 -10.98
CA GLU A 346 -4.40 29.10 -10.82
C GLU A 346 -4.17 29.42 -9.34
N GLU A 347 -5.23 29.52 -8.54
CA GLU A 347 -5.11 29.71 -7.08
C GLU A 347 -4.39 28.54 -6.40
N MET A 348 -4.57 27.33 -6.91
CA MET A 348 -3.88 26.12 -6.44
C MET A 348 -2.48 25.91 -7.05
N GLY A 349 -2.00 26.84 -7.90
CA GLY A 349 -0.69 26.75 -8.53
C GLY A 349 -0.54 25.63 -9.57
N ASN A 350 -1.65 25.13 -10.13
CA ASN A 350 -1.63 24.05 -11.12
C ASN A 350 -1.81 24.58 -12.55
N GLU A 351 -0.71 25.08 -13.12
CA GLU A 351 -0.68 25.64 -14.47
C GLU A 351 -0.98 24.61 -15.56
N GLU A 352 -0.66 23.33 -15.33
CA GLU A 352 -0.89 22.25 -16.29
C GLU A 352 -2.39 21.99 -16.48
N ILE A 353 -3.16 21.87 -15.39
CA ILE A 353 -4.61 21.72 -15.44
C ILE A 353 -5.26 22.95 -16.08
N VAL A 354 -4.77 24.15 -15.78
CA VAL A 354 -5.26 25.39 -16.41
C VAL A 354 -5.03 25.35 -17.92
N ALA A 355 -3.83 24.97 -18.38
CA ALA A 355 -3.51 24.84 -19.79
C ALA A 355 -4.39 23.79 -20.48
N TYR A 356 -4.58 22.63 -19.84
CA TYR A 356 -5.45 21.57 -20.34
C TYR A 356 -6.89 22.05 -20.53
N HIS A 357 -7.49 22.71 -19.53
CA HIS A 357 -8.86 23.23 -19.65
C HIS A 357 -8.98 24.33 -20.70
N LYS A 358 -7.98 25.21 -20.83
CA LYS A 358 -7.93 26.20 -21.92
C LYS A 358 -7.76 25.53 -23.29
N SER A 359 -7.17 24.34 -23.38
CA SER A 359 -7.03 23.62 -24.66
C SER A 359 -8.31 22.92 -25.13
N MET A 360 -9.30 22.72 -24.24
CA MET A 360 -10.58 22.06 -24.57
C MET A 360 -11.43 22.84 -25.57
N ILE A 361 -11.25 24.16 -25.64
CA ILE A 361 -11.96 25.03 -26.58
C ILE A 361 -10.94 25.48 -27.63
N PRO A 362 -11.11 25.11 -28.91
CA PRO A 362 -10.26 25.60 -30.00
C PRO A 362 -10.19 27.12 -30.04
N ILE A 363 -9.02 27.67 -30.32
CA ILE A 363 -8.76 29.11 -30.27
C ILE A 363 -9.67 29.90 -31.23
N GLU A 364 -10.07 29.30 -32.35
CA GLU A 364 -10.96 29.89 -33.34
C GLU A 364 -12.37 30.09 -32.77
N ILE A 365 -12.86 29.10 -32.03
CA ILE A 365 -14.17 29.12 -31.36
C ILE A 365 -14.13 30.09 -30.17
N TRP A 366 -12.98 30.20 -29.50
CA TRP A 366 -12.80 31.06 -28.35
C TRP A 366 -13.18 32.51 -28.66
N HIS A 367 -12.69 33.06 -29.78
CA HIS A 367 -12.98 34.43 -30.18
C HIS A 367 -14.47 34.64 -30.47
N GLU A 368 -15.14 33.67 -31.08
CA GLU A 368 -16.59 33.72 -31.33
C GLU A 368 -17.38 33.73 -30.03
N LEU A 369 -17.04 32.85 -29.08
CA LEU A 369 -17.70 32.76 -27.78
C LEU A 369 -17.47 34.02 -26.93
N GLU A 370 -16.30 34.67 -27.05
CA GLU A 370 -16.02 35.92 -26.32
C GLU A 370 -16.97 37.06 -26.68
N GLN A 371 -17.50 37.08 -27.91
CA GLN A 371 -18.45 38.09 -28.38
C GLN A 371 -19.89 37.84 -27.92
N LEU A 372 -20.19 36.65 -27.37
CA LEU A 372 -21.51 36.26 -26.87
C LEU A 372 -21.76 36.81 -25.46
N ASP A 373 -21.83 38.14 -25.35
CA ASP A 373 -21.92 38.85 -24.08
C ASP A 373 -23.20 38.52 -23.27
N GLU A 374 -24.34 38.30 -23.95
CA GLU A 374 -25.61 37.95 -23.29
C GLU A 374 -25.54 36.53 -22.69
N GLU A 375 -25.02 35.57 -23.45
CA GLU A 375 -24.84 34.17 -23.04
C GLU A 375 -23.81 34.05 -21.92
N PHE A 376 -22.71 34.80 -21.99
CA PHE A 376 -21.71 34.86 -20.93
C PHE A 376 -22.34 35.40 -19.63
N ALA A 377 -23.06 36.52 -19.70
CA ALA A 377 -23.73 37.10 -18.55
C ALA A 377 -24.81 36.15 -17.96
N ALA A 378 -25.55 35.45 -18.81
CA ALA A 378 -26.50 34.41 -18.40
C ALA A 378 -25.79 33.24 -17.71
N GLY A 379 -24.62 32.84 -18.21
CA GLY A 379 -23.74 31.84 -17.59
C GLY A 379 -23.31 32.25 -16.18
N ILE A 380 -22.90 33.50 -15.96
CA ILE A 380 -22.55 33.99 -14.61
C ILE A 380 -23.77 33.93 -13.67
N LYS A 381 -24.96 34.29 -14.15
CA LYS A 381 -26.22 34.16 -13.38
C LYS A 381 -26.53 32.70 -13.04
N ARG A 382 -26.24 31.78 -13.95
CA ARG A 382 -26.36 30.35 -13.72
C ARG A 382 -25.40 29.88 -12.63
N ILE A 383 -24.12 30.30 -12.66
CA ILE A 383 -23.16 30.05 -11.57
C ILE A 383 -23.69 30.58 -10.24
N GLN A 384 -24.13 31.84 -10.18
CA GLN A 384 -24.70 32.43 -8.98
C GLN A 384 -25.86 31.60 -8.37
N LYS A 385 -26.69 30.98 -9.21
CA LYS A 385 -27.88 30.23 -8.79
C LYS A 385 -27.60 28.75 -8.48
N LYS A 386 -26.84 28.06 -9.33
CA LYS A 386 -26.61 26.61 -9.27
C LYS A 386 -25.31 26.21 -8.58
N TYR A 387 -24.34 27.12 -8.55
CA TYR A 387 -22.97 26.89 -8.08
C TYR A 387 -22.50 28.01 -7.12
N PRO A 388 -23.22 28.18 -5.99
CA PRO A 388 -23.04 29.32 -5.10
C PRO A 388 -21.72 29.30 -4.32
N LEU A 389 -21.00 28.18 -4.22
CA LEU A 389 -19.69 28.15 -3.56
C LEU A 389 -18.64 28.78 -4.46
N ILE A 390 -18.61 28.38 -5.74
CA ILE A 390 -17.71 28.97 -6.74
C ILE A 390 -18.01 30.46 -6.93
N TYR A 391 -19.29 30.83 -7.04
CA TYR A 391 -19.67 32.24 -7.16
C TYR A 391 -19.16 33.05 -5.97
N ARG A 392 -19.34 32.54 -4.73
CA ARG A 392 -18.92 33.26 -3.53
C ARG A 392 -17.42 33.38 -3.40
N ARG A 393 -16.65 32.36 -3.80
CA ARG A 393 -15.19 32.36 -3.74
C ARG A 393 -14.60 33.47 -4.61
N TYR A 394 -15.11 33.63 -5.84
CA TYR A 394 -14.65 34.64 -6.80
C TYR A 394 -15.66 35.76 -7.03
N LYS A 395 -16.42 36.13 -5.99
CA LYS A 395 -17.59 37.01 -6.13
C LYS A 395 -17.25 38.34 -6.79
N ASN A 396 -16.15 38.96 -6.38
CA ASN A 396 -15.75 40.27 -6.90
C ASN A 396 -15.38 40.19 -8.38
N ASP A 397 -14.70 39.12 -8.79
CA ASP A 397 -14.29 38.89 -10.17
C ASP A 397 -15.50 38.57 -11.06
N TRP A 398 -16.42 37.73 -10.57
CA TRP A 398 -17.69 37.46 -11.26
C TRP A 398 -18.55 38.71 -11.43
N ASP A 399 -18.67 39.54 -10.39
CA ASP A 399 -19.46 40.76 -10.43
C ASP A 399 -18.88 41.78 -11.43
N LYS A 400 -17.55 41.88 -11.48
CA LYS A 400 -16.85 42.71 -12.44
C LYS A 400 -17.07 42.22 -13.88
N LEU A 401 -16.83 40.94 -14.15
CA LEU A 401 -17.09 40.35 -15.48
C LEU A 401 -18.55 40.51 -15.90
N PHE A 402 -19.50 40.33 -14.98
CA PHE A 402 -20.91 40.53 -15.26
C PHE A 402 -21.23 41.99 -15.62
N ALA A 403 -20.66 42.96 -14.91
CA ALA A 403 -20.82 44.37 -15.23
C ALA A 403 -20.26 44.71 -16.62
N ASP A 404 -19.06 44.20 -16.94
CA ASP A 404 -18.39 44.43 -18.21
C ASP A 404 -19.22 43.84 -19.37
N LYS A 405 -19.64 42.57 -19.26
CA LYS A 405 -20.46 41.87 -20.26
C LYS A 405 -21.86 42.45 -20.44
N THR A 406 -22.41 43.13 -19.44
CA THR A 406 -23.75 43.74 -19.53
C THR A 406 -23.75 45.23 -19.92
N SER A 407 -22.58 45.86 -19.98
CA SER A 407 -22.41 47.31 -20.20
C SER A 407 -23.03 47.80 -21.52
N ASN A 408 -22.88 47.03 -22.60
CA ASN A 408 -23.37 47.36 -23.94
C ASN A 408 -24.69 46.68 -24.33
N LEU A 409 -25.25 45.84 -23.45
CA LEU A 409 -26.49 45.13 -23.73
C LEU A 409 -27.69 46.07 -23.77
N ASN A 410 -28.57 45.84 -24.75
CA ASN A 410 -29.83 46.56 -24.88
C ASN A 410 -30.80 46.23 -23.72
N ARG A 411 -31.87 47.02 -23.60
CA ARG A 411 -32.84 46.90 -22.51
C ARG A 411 -33.60 45.56 -22.50
N GLU A 412 -33.77 44.92 -23.65
CA GLU A 412 -34.47 43.65 -23.78
C GLU A 412 -33.59 42.48 -23.33
N ALA A 413 -32.33 42.44 -23.78
CA ALA A 413 -31.31 41.49 -23.33
C ALA A 413 -31.13 41.56 -21.81
N ARG A 414 -31.00 42.77 -21.24
CA ARG A 414 -30.93 42.95 -19.77
C ARG A 414 -32.17 42.47 -19.02
N ARG A 415 -33.35 42.38 -19.66
CA ARG A 415 -34.57 41.84 -19.04
C ARG A 415 -34.56 40.31 -19.03
N ARG A 416 -33.95 39.66 -20.00
CA ARG A 416 -33.80 38.19 -20.07
C ARG A 416 -32.81 37.65 -19.03
N LEU A 417 -31.92 38.51 -18.52
CA LEU A 417 -30.93 38.20 -17.48
C LEU A 417 -31.42 38.37 -16.03
N LYS A 418 -32.66 38.82 -15.82
CA LYS A 418 -33.29 38.92 -14.50
C LYS A 418 -34.04 37.64 -14.17
#